data_AF-A0AAV2YV03-F1
#
_entry.id   AF-A0AAV2YV03-F1
#
_cell.length_a   1.000
_cell.length_b   1.000
_cell.length_c   1.000
_cell.angle_alpha   90.00
_cell.angle_beta   90.00
_cell.angle_gamma   90.00
#
_symmetry.space_group_name_H-M   'P 1'
#
loop_
_entity.id
_entity.type
_entity.pdbx_description
1 polymer ?
#
loop_
_entity_poly.entity_id
_entity_poly.type
_entity_poly.pdbx_seq_one_letter_code
_entity_poly.pdbx_strand_id
1 'polypeptide(L)'
;MSGFYPGTVSLTEQLDKQILVVLRDGRHLVGWMRSFDQFSNIILEDTFERYVADGLFCDIELGLYIVRGDNIVLLGELDEEKEQTQPHMKRVSIEEILEAEERLNEQGNDSVRTQWDFDGSS
;
A
#
# COMPACT_ATOMS: atom_id res chain seq x y z
N MET A 1 -11.81 20.10 17.66
CA MET A 1 -10.45 20.29 18.20
C MET A 1 -9.57 19.26 17.50
N SER A 2 -8.66 19.66 16.62
CA SER A 2 -7.59 18.77 16.15
C SER A 2 -6.54 18.71 17.26
N GLY A 3 -6.60 17.66 18.08
CA GLY A 3 -5.58 17.40 19.09
C GLY A 3 -4.31 16.93 18.41
N PHE A 4 -3.16 17.49 18.77
CA PHE A 4 -1.89 16.92 18.35
C PHE A 4 -1.73 15.56 19.04
N TYR A 5 -1.80 14.49 18.26
CA TYR A 5 -1.61 13.12 18.75
C TYR A 5 -0.18 12.67 18.42
N PRO A 6 0.77 12.72 19.38
CA PRO A 6 2.13 12.31 19.12
C PRO A 6 2.24 10.80 18.92
N GLY A 7 3.16 10.40 18.04
CA GLY A 7 3.52 8.99 17.82
C GLY A 7 2.33 8.16 17.34
N THR A 8 2.19 6.95 17.88
CA THR A 8 1.16 5.98 17.48
C THR A 8 -0.27 6.46 17.75
N VAL A 9 -0.47 7.43 18.64
CA VAL A 9 -1.81 7.97 18.92
C VAL A 9 -2.40 8.67 17.69
N SER A 10 -1.56 9.18 16.78
CA SER A 10 -1.99 9.74 15.49
C SER A 10 -2.76 8.75 14.62
N LEU A 11 -2.51 7.45 14.77
CA LEU A 11 -3.21 6.39 14.04
C LEU A 11 -4.69 6.28 14.43
N THR A 12 -5.10 6.87 15.56
CA THR A 12 -6.52 6.94 15.93
C THR A 12 -7.34 7.65 14.86
N GLU A 13 -6.75 8.64 14.17
CA GLU A 13 -7.41 9.38 13.09
C GLU A 13 -7.55 8.59 11.80
N GLN A 14 -6.90 7.41 11.72
CA GLN A 14 -6.89 6.52 10.56
C GLN A 14 -7.85 5.33 10.75
N LEU A 15 -8.42 5.13 11.94
CA LEU A 15 -9.40 4.07 12.18
C LEU A 15 -10.63 4.23 11.30
N ASP A 16 -11.13 3.09 10.82
CA ASP A 16 -12.29 2.96 9.94
C ASP A 16 -12.18 3.73 8.62
N LYS A 17 -10.95 4.03 8.19
CA LYS A 17 -10.64 4.59 6.87
C LYS A 17 -9.91 3.57 6.01
N GLN A 18 -10.07 3.73 4.71
CA GLN A 18 -9.24 3.02 3.75
C GLN A 18 -7.85 3.66 3.72
N ILE A 19 -6.81 2.86 3.92
CA ILE A 19 -5.43 3.33 3.93
C ILE A 19 -4.57 2.57 2.93
N LEU A 20 -3.55 3.24 2.39
CA LEU A 20 -2.40 2.61 1.73
C LEU A 20 -1.32 2.38 2.78
N VAL A 21 -0.71 1.20 2.76
CA VAL A 21 0.42 0.80 3.61
C VAL A 21 1.55 0.31 2.71
N VAL A 22 2.73 0.90 2.85
CA VAL A 22 3.95 0.42 2.17
C VAL A 22 4.78 -0.38 3.17
N LEU A 23 5.10 -1.60 2.80
CA LEU A 23 5.91 -2.52 3.60
C LEU A 23 7.39 -2.44 3.22
N ARG A 24 8.25 -2.94 4.10
CA ARG A 24 9.70 -3.01 3.88
C ARG A 24 10.13 -3.85 2.67
N ASP A 25 9.37 -4.88 2.31
CA ASP A 25 9.61 -5.74 1.15
C ASP A 25 9.05 -5.15 -0.16
N GLY A 26 8.74 -3.85 -0.15
CA GLY A 26 8.19 -3.10 -1.28
C GLY A 26 6.70 -3.34 -1.56
N ARG A 27 6.01 -4.21 -0.80
CA ARG A 27 4.59 -4.48 -1.03
C ARG A 27 3.73 -3.28 -0.65
N HIS A 28 2.72 -3.04 -1.47
CA HIS A 28 1.73 -1.99 -1.27
C HIS A 28 0.40 -2.64 -0.92
N LEU A 29 -0.08 -2.44 0.30
CA LEU A 29 -1.37 -2.96 0.76
C LEU A 29 -2.37 -1.83 0.85
N VAL A 30 -3.60 -2.09 0.46
CA VAL A 30 -4.72 -1.18 0.67
C VAL A 30 -5.83 -1.94 1.38
N GLY A 31 -6.42 -1.33 2.41
CA GLY A 31 -7.51 -1.95 3.15
C GLY A 31 -8.10 -1.00 4.20
N TRP A 32 -9.16 -1.44 4.86
CA TRP A 32 -9.81 -0.68 5.93
C TRP A 32 -9.10 -0.92 7.26
N MET A 33 -8.58 0.13 7.88
CA MET A 33 -7.88 0.02 9.16
C MET A 33 -8.87 -0.18 10.30
N ARG A 34 -8.89 -1.37 10.90
CA ARG A 34 -9.85 -1.73 11.97
C ARG A 34 -9.28 -1.62 13.38
N SER A 35 -7.98 -1.82 13.52
CA SER A 35 -7.33 -1.75 14.83
C SER A 35 -5.85 -1.47 14.66
N PHE A 36 -5.26 -0.90 15.70
CA PHE A 36 -3.82 -0.83 15.88
C PHE A 36 -3.44 -1.03 17.35
N ASP A 37 -2.15 -1.23 17.61
CA ASP A 37 -1.59 -1.20 18.96
C ASP A 37 -0.47 -0.16 19.12
N GLN A 38 0.08 -0.06 20.32
CA GLN A 38 1.17 0.88 20.65
C GLN A 38 2.48 0.63 19.90
N PHE A 39 2.63 -0.54 19.26
CA PHE A 39 3.77 -0.91 18.42
C PHE A 39 3.47 -0.74 16.92
N SER A 40 2.34 -0.11 16.59
CA SER A 40 1.85 0.06 15.22
C SER A 40 1.56 -1.26 14.49
N ASN A 41 1.33 -2.37 15.20
CA ASN A 41 0.73 -3.53 14.54
C ASN A 41 -0.68 -3.14 14.12
N ILE A 42 -1.09 -3.42 12.89
CA ILE A 42 -2.39 -3.01 12.35
C ILE A 42 -3.19 -4.21 11.83
N ILE A 43 -4.51 -4.10 11.91
CA ILE A 43 -5.46 -5.02 11.30
C ILE A 43 -6.16 -4.29 10.15
N LEU A 44 -6.08 -4.88 8.96
CA LEU A 44 -6.74 -4.43 7.74
C LEU A 44 -7.86 -5.41 7.36
N GLU A 45 -9.04 -4.87 7.05
CA GLU A 45 -10.17 -5.61 6.48
C GLU A 45 -10.32 -5.26 4.99
N ASP A 46 -10.89 -6.18 4.19
CA ASP A 46 -11.03 -6.08 2.74
C ASP A 46 -9.73 -5.62 2.05
N THR A 47 -8.63 -6.25 2.49
CA THR A 47 -7.29 -5.88 2.05
C THR A 47 -7.02 -6.42 0.66
N PHE A 48 -6.32 -5.64 -0.15
CA PHE A 48 -5.71 -6.08 -1.40
C PHE A 48 -4.24 -5.64 -1.48
N GLU A 49 -3.43 -6.46 -2.15
CA GLU A 49 -2.09 -6.08 -2.57
C GLU A 49 -2.16 -5.39 -3.93
N ARG A 50 -1.61 -4.18 -4.02
CA ARG A 50 -1.60 -3.39 -5.24
C ARG A 50 -0.26 -3.50 -5.95
N TYR A 51 -0.30 -3.89 -7.21
CA TYR A 51 0.81 -3.88 -8.14
C TYR A 51 0.72 -2.64 -9.03
N VAL A 52 1.84 -1.97 -9.28
CA VAL A 52 1.90 -0.73 -10.07
C VAL A 52 3.10 -0.77 -11.00
N ALA A 53 2.83 -0.63 -12.30
CA ALA A 53 3.86 -0.60 -13.34
C ALA A 53 3.39 0.25 -14.53
N ASP A 54 4.22 1.21 -14.95
CA ASP A 54 4.01 2.00 -16.18
C ASP A 54 2.61 2.64 -16.33
N GLY A 55 2.10 3.25 -15.25
CA GLY A 55 0.75 3.84 -15.23
C GLY A 55 -0.40 2.83 -15.23
N LEU A 56 -0.09 1.54 -15.06
CA LEU A 56 -1.06 0.47 -14.87
C LEU A 56 -1.06 0.03 -13.41
N PHE A 57 -2.19 -0.51 -12.95
CA PHE A 57 -2.26 -1.16 -11.65
C PHE A 57 -3.22 -2.35 -11.62
N CYS A 58 -2.96 -3.27 -10.70
CA CYS A 58 -3.82 -4.40 -10.40
C CYS A 58 -3.93 -4.57 -8.88
N ASP A 59 -5.11 -4.98 -8.40
CA ASP A 59 -5.36 -5.26 -6.99
C ASP A 59 -5.66 -6.76 -6.82
N ILE A 60 -4.89 -7.43 -5.97
CA ILE A 60 -5.07 -8.86 -5.64
C ILE A 60 -5.66 -8.96 -4.24
N GLU A 61 -6.85 -9.55 -4.12
CA GLU A 61 -7.54 -9.69 -2.84
C GLU A 61 -6.78 -10.57 -1.84
N LEU A 62 -6.68 -10.10 -0.60
CA LEU A 62 -6.08 -10.79 0.54
C LEU A 62 -7.09 -11.03 1.68
N GLY A 63 -8.12 -10.17 1.80
CA GLY A 63 -9.13 -10.26 2.86
C GLY A 63 -8.68 -9.65 4.18
N LEU A 64 -8.80 -10.39 5.29
CA LEU A 64 -8.33 -9.93 6.60
C LEU A 64 -6.81 -10.08 6.71
N TYR A 65 -6.10 -8.98 6.93
CA TYR A 65 -4.64 -8.97 6.93
C TYR A 65 -4.10 -8.30 8.21
N ILE A 66 -3.14 -8.96 8.86
CA ILE A 66 -2.48 -8.42 10.07
C ILE A 66 -1.04 -8.07 9.70
N VAL A 67 -0.68 -6.80 9.88
CA VAL A 67 0.66 -6.29 9.59
C VAL A 67 1.40 -6.04 10.90
N ARG A 68 2.62 -6.56 10.98
CA ARG A 68 3.54 -6.28 12.08
C ARG A 68 4.10 -4.87 11.94
N GLY A 69 4.04 -4.08 13.00
CA GLY A 69 4.28 -2.63 12.93
C GLY A 69 5.71 -2.25 12.60
N ASP A 70 6.69 -3.11 12.90
CA ASP A 70 8.05 -2.88 12.42
C ASP A 70 8.06 -2.93 10.89
N ASN A 71 7.37 -3.85 10.22
CA ASN A 71 7.39 -4.01 8.75
C ASN A 71 6.76 -2.84 7.97
N ILE A 72 6.16 -1.86 8.63
CA ILE A 72 5.54 -0.69 8.00
C ILE A 72 6.61 0.38 7.74
N VAL A 73 6.71 0.83 6.49
CA VAL A 73 7.53 1.99 6.11
C VAL A 73 6.73 3.27 6.26
N LEU A 74 5.53 3.30 5.66
CA LEU A 74 4.57 4.39 5.79
C LEU A 74 3.15 3.88 5.64
N LEU A 75 2.20 4.70 6.11
CA LEU A 75 0.78 4.52 5.81
C LEU A 75 0.11 5.88 5.64
N GLY A 76 -1.00 5.92 4.91
CA GLY A 76 -1.82 7.11 4.76
C GLY A 76 -3.21 6.81 4.25
N GLU A 77 -4.18 7.61 4.70
CA GLU A 77 -5.56 7.61 4.22
C GLU A 77 -5.64 7.79 2.70
N LEU A 78 -6.45 6.95 2.06
CA LEU A 78 -6.83 7.12 0.67
C LEU A 78 -8.08 7.98 0.57
N ASP A 79 -8.07 8.90 -0.39
CA ASP A 79 -9.20 9.74 -0.75
C ASP A 79 -9.96 9.05 -1.89
N GLU A 80 -11.18 8.61 -1.62
CA GLU A 80 -12.01 7.84 -2.57
C GLU A 80 -12.28 8.61 -3.88
N GLU A 81 -12.44 9.94 -3.81
CA GLU A 81 -12.72 10.76 -4.99
C GLU A 81 -11.48 10.85 -5.89
N LYS A 82 -10.31 11.06 -5.28
CA LYS A 82 -9.04 11.08 -6.03
C LYS A 82 -8.71 9.72 -6.62
N GLU A 83 -9.00 8.64 -5.90
CA GLU A 83 -8.75 7.27 -6.35
C GLU A 83 -9.58 6.92 -7.60
N GLN A 84 -10.85 7.35 -7.66
CA GLN A 84 -11.73 7.09 -8.80
C GLN A 84 -11.42 7.95 -10.03
N THR A 85 -10.90 9.16 -9.83
CA THR A 85 -10.70 10.16 -10.90
C THR A 85 -9.26 10.24 -11.39
N GLN A 86 -8.38 9.33 -10.94
CA GLN A 86 -6.95 9.40 -11.23
C GLN A 86 -6.67 9.20 -12.73
N PRO A 87 -6.25 10.25 -13.47
CA PRO A 87 -6.18 10.19 -14.93
C PRO A 87 -4.96 9.42 -15.46
N HIS A 88 -3.98 9.14 -14.60
CA HIS A 88 -2.70 8.55 -14.98
C HIS A 88 -2.55 7.09 -14.53
N MET A 89 -3.60 6.48 -13.98
CA MET A 89 -3.58 5.09 -13.55
C MET A 89 -4.74 4.31 -14.19
N LYS A 90 -4.43 3.21 -14.87
CA LYS A 90 -5.42 2.32 -15.47
C LYS A 90 -5.41 0.96 -14.78
N ARG A 91 -6.57 0.52 -14.31
CA ARG A 91 -6.77 -0.83 -13.77
C ARG A 91 -6.66 -1.87 -14.90
N VAL A 92 -5.88 -2.92 -14.68
CA VAL A 92 -5.63 -4.01 -15.64
C VAL A 92 -5.69 -5.38 -14.97
N SER A 93 -5.63 -6.46 -15.76
CA SER A 93 -5.55 -7.82 -15.22
C SER A 93 -4.19 -8.11 -14.59
N ILE A 94 -4.10 -9.23 -13.86
CA ILE A 94 -2.83 -9.69 -13.28
C ILE A 94 -1.80 -10.04 -14.37
N GLU A 95 -2.25 -10.61 -15.49
CA GLU A 95 -1.37 -10.92 -16.61
C GLU A 95 -0.79 -9.64 -17.23
N GLU A 96 -1.64 -8.64 -17.47
CA GLU A 96 -1.23 -7.36 -18.05
C GLU A 96 -0.25 -6.58 -17.16
N ILE A 97 -0.42 -6.62 -15.83
CA ILE A 97 0.50 -5.92 -14.91
C ILE A 97 1.85 -6.64 -14.80
N LEU A 98 1.86 -7.98 -14.81
CA LEU A 98 3.10 -8.76 -14.75
C LEU A 98 3.93 -8.55 -16.03
N GLU A 99 3.28 -8.53 -17.21
CA GLU A 99 3.95 -8.19 -18.46
C GLU A 99 4.51 -6.75 -18.44
N ALA A 100 3.84 -5.80 -17.77
CA ALA A 100 4.33 -4.44 -17.63
C ALA A 100 5.56 -4.35 -16.71
N GLU A 101 5.56 -5.09 -15.61
CA GLU A 101 6.73 -5.20 -14.72
C GLU A 101 7.93 -5.82 -15.43
N GLU A 102 7.72 -6.90 -16.20
CA GLU A 102 8.77 -7.52 -17.01
C GLU A 102 9.39 -6.53 -18.00
N ARG A 103 8.57 -5.76 -18.73
CA ARG A 103 9.05 -4.72 -19.65
C ARG A 103 9.86 -3.63 -18.95
N LEU A 104 9.46 -3.20 -17.75
CA LEU A 104 10.22 -2.21 -16.97
C LEU A 104 11.59 -2.78 -16.57
N ASN A 105 11.61 -4.02 -16.07
CA ASN A 105 12.83 -4.70 -15.65
C ASN A 105 13.81 -4.88 -16.83
N GLU A 106 13.32 -5.25 -18.02
CA GLU A 106 14.14 -5.37 -19.24
C GLU A 106 14.75 -4.03 -19.69
N GLN A 107 14.05 -2.92 -19.44
CA GLN A 107 14.55 -1.57 -19.73
C GLN A 107 15.53 -1.05 -18.67
N GLY A 108 15.78 -1.83 -17.61
CA GLY A 108 16.61 -1.42 -16.47
C GLY A 108 15.94 -0.38 -15.58
N ASN A 109 14.61 -0.26 -15.65
CA ASN A 109 13.83 0.59 -14.75
C ASN A 109 13.32 -0.27 -13.59
N ASP A 110 13.40 0.27 -12.38
CA ASP A 110 12.86 -0.40 -11.21
C ASP A 110 11.33 -0.33 -11.19
N SER A 111 10.69 -1.45 -10.91
CA SER A 111 9.26 -1.46 -10.55
C SER A 111 9.03 -0.65 -9.27
N VAL A 112 7.80 -0.20 -9.04
CA VAL A 112 7.46 0.48 -7.77
C VAL A 112 7.81 -0.41 -6.58
N ARG A 113 7.53 -1.72 -6.67
CA ARG A 113 7.90 -2.67 -5.62
C ARG A 113 9.40 -2.70 -5.37
N THR A 114 10.21 -2.79 -6.42
CA THR A 114 11.68 -2.81 -6.32
C THR A 114 12.22 -1.51 -5.72
N GLN A 115 11.66 -0.36 -6.11
CA GLN A 115 12.07 0.94 -5.58
C GLN A 115 11.86 1.06 -4.06
N TRP A 116 10.86 0.36 -3.53
CA TRP A 116 10.52 0.35 -2.10
C TRP A 116 10.99 -0.91 -1.37
N ASP A 117 11.86 -1.72 -1.97
CA ASP A 117 12.43 -2.91 -1.31
C ASP A 117 13.65 -2.53 -0.46
N PHE A 118 13.40 -2.37 0.84
CA PHE A 118 14.43 -2.08 1.85
C PHE A 118 15.14 -3.34 2.33
N ASP A 119 14.57 -4.52 2.10
CA ASP A 119 15.13 -5.79 2.54
C ASP A 119 16.09 -6.38 1.49
N GLY A 120 15.94 -6.03 0.21
CA GLY A 120 16.78 -6.44 -0.91
C GLY A 120 18.16 -5.76 -1.01
N SER A 121 18.44 -4.76 -0.15
CA SER A 121 19.66 -3.94 -0.18
C SER A 121 20.75 -4.43 0.81
N SER A 122 21.10 -5.73 0.77
CA SER A 122 22.17 -6.33 1.60
C SER A 122 23.34 -6.86 0.78
#